data_AF-A0A2V8ZEV6-F1
#
_entry.id   AF-A0A2V8ZEV6-F1
#
_cell.length_a   1.000
_cell.length_b   1.000
_cell.length_c   1.000
_cell.angle_alpha   90.00
_cell.angle_beta   90.00
_cell.angle_gamma   90.00
#
_symmetry.space_group_name_H-M   'P 1'
#
loop_
_entity.id
_entity.type
_entity.pdbx_description
1 polymer ?
#
loop_
_entity_poly.entity_id
_entity_poly.type
_entity_poly.pdbx_seq_one_letter_code
_entity_poly.pdbx_strand_id
1 'polypeptide(L)'
;MKNSSIFRSLALLAALALAVPLFAKPFSKNINLAQTSKIGKAELQAGEYRLLIDGNKATVQKNGKVITETEGRWEDRNTKSSYDSVLIGENGQVKEVRFSGQARVFVFSE
;
A
#
# COMPACT_ATOMS: atom_id res chain seq x y z
N MET A 1 60.49 -20.67 -14.01
CA MET A 1 59.17 -21.34 -14.05
C MET A 1 58.13 -20.38 -13.50
N LYS A 2 56.95 -20.33 -14.13
CA LYS A 2 56.03 -19.18 -14.21
C LYS A 2 55.02 -19.19 -13.05
N ASN A 3 55.00 -18.11 -12.27
CA ASN A 3 54.04 -17.88 -11.18
C ASN A 3 52.65 -17.58 -11.76
N SER A 4 51.71 -18.51 -11.69
CA SER A 4 50.31 -18.25 -12.08
C SER A 4 49.32 -19.17 -11.37
N SER A 5 49.10 -18.93 -10.07
CA SER A 5 48.06 -19.67 -9.33
C SER A 5 47.18 -18.82 -8.42
N ILE A 6 47.47 -17.52 -8.23
CA ILE A 6 46.72 -16.66 -7.28
C ILE A 6 45.49 -16.00 -7.93
N PHE A 7 45.40 -15.98 -9.27
CA PHE A 7 44.35 -15.25 -9.98
C PHE A 7 42.99 -15.99 -10.09
N ARG A 8 42.85 -17.21 -9.56
CA ARG A 8 41.59 -17.97 -9.69
C ARG A 8 40.61 -17.81 -8.53
N SER A 9 41.00 -17.20 -7.42
CA SER A 9 40.14 -17.11 -6.23
C SER A 9 39.44 -15.77 -6.03
N LEU A 10 39.71 -14.76 -6.87
CA LEU A 10 39.12 -13.41 -6.70
C LEU A 10 37.82 -13.19 -7.48
N ALA A 11 37.43 -14.12 -8.35
CA ALA A 11 36.21 -14.00 -9.17
C ALA A 11 34.92 -14.42 -8.45
N LEU A 12 35.01 -15.13 -7.31
CA LEU A 12 33.83 -15.64 -6.60
C LEU A 12 33.26 -14.69 -5.54
N LEU A 13 33.96 -13.61 -5.18
CA LEU A 13 33.57 -12.73 -4.06
C LEU A 13 32.69 -11.52 -4.48
N ALA A 14 32.36 -11.38 -5.76
CA ALA A 14 31.57 -10.26 -6.28
C ALA A 14 30.05 -10.56 -6.41
N ALA A 15 29.59 -11.76 -6.04
CA ALA A 15 28.22 -12.21 -6.27
C ALA A 15 27.23 -11.92 -5.12
N LEU A 16 27.66 -11.36 -3.99
CA LEU A 16 26.76 -10.82 -2.96
C LEU A 16 26.53 -9.32 -3.19
N ALA A 17 26.10 -8.96 -4.41
CA ALA A 17 25.43 -7.68 -4.62
C ALA A 17 24.09 -7.76 -3.89
N LEU A 18 24.12 -7.32 -2.62
CA LEU A 18 23.01 -6.95 -1.75
C LEU A 18 21.65 -6.98 -2.46
N ALA A 19 20.90 -8.06 -2.26
CA ALA A 19 19.46 -8.06 -2.46
C ALA A 19 18.85 -7.16 -1.38
N VAL A 20 19.01 -5.85 -1.53
CA VAL A 20 18.21 -4.88 -0.75
C VAL A 20 16.77 -5.12 -1.18
N PRO A 21 15.86 -5.44 -0.23
CA PRO A 21 14.45 -5.45 -0.54
C PRO A 21 14.11 -4.06 -1.07
N LEU A 22 13.67 -3.97 -2.32
CA LEU A 22 13.10 -2.76 -2.87
C LEU A 22 11.78 -2.54 -2.11
N PHE A 23 11.84 -1.89 -0.96
CA PHE A 23 10.65 -1.38 -0.29
C PHE A 23 10.02 -0.37 -1.24
N ALA A 24 8.99 -0.80 -1.96
CA ALA A 24 8.21 0.09 -2.81
C ALA A 24 7.68 1.24 -1.93
N LYS A 25 7.71 2.46 -2.45
CA LYS A 25 7.17 3.60 -1.70
C LYS A 25 5.71 3.30 -1.34
N PRO A 26 5.30 3.51 -0.07
CA PRO A 26 3.92 3.34 0.34
C PRO A 26 2.99 4.11 -0.60
N PHE A 27 1.95 3.45 -1.08
CA PHE A 27 0.97 4.06 -1.94
C PHE A 27 0.18 5.11 -1.14
N SER A 28 0.15 6.35 -1.62
CA SER A 28 -0.43 7.48 -0.87
C SER A 28 -1.48 8.19 -1.69
N LYS A 29 -2.70 8.30 -1.15
CA LYS A 29 -3.82 9.01 -1.76
C LYS A 29 -4.66 9.73 -0.72
N ASN A 30 -5.25 10.85 -1.13
CA ASN A 30 -6.29 11.49 -0.34
C ASN A 30 -7.61 10.80 -0.65
N ILE A 31 -8.42 10.58 0.38
CA ILE A 31 -9.75 10.01 0.29
C ILE A 31 -10.72 10.93 1.02
N ASN A 32 -11.91 11.09 0.45
CA ASN A 32 -13.00 11.81 1.09
C ASN A 32 -14.05 10.82 1.60
N LEU A 33 -14.41 10.94 2.87
CA LEU A 33 -15.52 10.20 3.46
C LEU A 33 -16.76 11.10 3.42
N ALA A 34 -17.74 10.76 2.57
CA ALA A 34 -18.97 11.54 2.45
C ALA A 34 -19.87 11.48 3.70
N GLN A 35 -19.67 10.48 4.55
CA GLN A 35 -20.42 10.25 5.78
C GLN A 35 -19.50 9.62 6.84
N THR A 36 -19.97 9.60 8.10
CA THR A 36 -19.31 8.85 9.15
C THR A 36 -19.18 7.38 8.74
N SER A 37 -17.95 6.87 8.74
CA SER A 37 -17.62 5.55 8.21
C SER A 37 -16.66 4.81 9.12
N LYS A 38 -16.74 3.48 9.14
CA LYS A 38 -15.86 2.61 9.93
C LYS A 38 -14.71 2.11 9.08
N ILE A 39 -13.47 2.28 9.56
CA ILE A 39 -12.27 1.72 8.93
C ILE A 39 -11.54 0.90 10.00
N GLY A 40 -11.52 -0.42 9.82
CA GLY A 40 -11.12 -1.37 10.86
C GLY A 40 -11.97 -1.14 12.12
N LYS A 41 -11.30 -0.93 13.25
CA LYS A 41 -11.95 -0.69 14.56
C LYS A 41 -12.32 0.77 14.82
N ALA A 42 -11.96 1.69 13.94
CA ALA A 42 -12.15 3.12 14.16
C ALA A 42 -13.36 3.65 13.41
N GLU A 43 -14.15 4.49 14.07
CA GLU A 43 -15.21 5.27 13.47
C GLU A 43 -14.70 6.67 13.12
N LEU A 44 -14.71 6.99 11.83
CA LEU A 44 -14.18 8.23 11.27
C LEU A 44 -15.33 9.12 10.83
N GLN A 45 -15.31 10.37 11.26
CA GLN A 45 -16.27 11.38 10.82
C GLN A 45 -16.08 11.69 9.33
N ALA A 46 -17.14 12.20 8.68
CA ALA A 46 -17.05 12.70 7.31
C ALA A 46 -15.91 13.71 7.12
N GLY A 47 -15.31 13.71 5.93
CA GLY A 47 -14.28 14.64 5.51
C GLY A 47 -13.05 13.98 4.88
N GLU A 48 -12.00 14.79 4.70
CA GLU A 48 -10.78 14.41 4.00
C GLU A 48 -9.77 13.70 4.91
N TYR A 49 -9.20 12.62 4.39
CA TYR A 49 -8.16 11.82 5.03
C TYR A 49 -7.07 11.47 4.02
N ARG A 50 -5.88 11.16 4.53
CA ARG A 50 -4.80 10.56 3.74
C ARG A 50 -4.72 9.07 4.04
N LEU A 51 -4.83 8.26 3.00
CA LEU A 51 -4.66 6.83 3.02
C LEU A 51 -3.24 6.48 2.55
N LEU A 52 -2.50 5.80 3.41
CA LEU A 52 -1.18 5.24 3.12
C LEU A 52 -1.32 3.72 3.09
N ILE A 53 -0.89 3.06 2.03
CA ILE A 53 -0.92 1.60 1.90
C ILE A 53 0.50 1.09 1.70
N ASP A 54 0.95 0.23 2.59
CA ASP A 54 2.22 -0.48 2.52
C ASP A 54 1.95 -1.99 2.55
N GLY A 55 2.04 -2.63 1.38
CA GLY A 55 1.64 -4.03 1.22
C GLY A 55 0.15 -4.25 1.55
N ASN A 56 -0.10 -4.98 2.64
CA ASN A 56 -1.43 -5.28 3.19
C ASN A 56 -1.86 -4.29 4.28
N LYS A 57 -0.97 -3.43 4.76
CA LYS A 57 -1.25 -2.48 5.83
C LYS A 57 -1.75 -1.17 5.26
N ALA A 58 -2.86 -0.67 5.78
CA ALA A 58 -3.41 0.64 5.49
C ALA A 58 -3.40 1.52 6.73
N THR A 59 -2.78 2.70 6.62
CA THR A 59 -2.74 3.72 7.66
C THR A 59 -3.56 4.92 7.19
N VAL A 60 -4.53 5.33 8.01
CA VAL A 60 -5.37 6.50 7.75
C VAL A 60 -4.91 7.66 8.61
N GLN A 61 -4.66 8.79 7.98
CA GLN A 61 -4.18 10.01 8.63
C GLN A 61 -5.14 11.18 8.43
N LYS A 62 -5.24 12.04 9.44
CA LYS A 62 -5.90 13.36 9.35
C LYS A 62 -4.93 14.41 9.84
N ASN A 63 -4.69 15.44 9.02
CA ASN A 63 -3.73 16.53 9.34
C ASN A 63 -2.34 16.01 9.75
N GLY A 64 -1.85 14.95 9.09
CA GLY A 64 -0.54 14.34 9.38
C GLY A 64 -0.50 13.42 10.62
N LYS A 65 -1.59 13.30 11.38
CA LYS A 65 -1.69 12.39 12.52
C LYS A 65 -2.33 11.08 12.10
N VAL A 66 -1.74 9.95 12.50
CA VAL A 66 -2.33 8.62 12.35
C VAL A 66 -3.58 8.52 13.22
N ILE A 67 -4.71 8.20 12.59
CA ILE A 67 -6.01 8.03 13.26
C ILE A 67 -6.31 6.55 13.48
N THR A 68 -6.03 5.72 12.47
CA THR A 68 -6.18 4.27 12.57
C THR A 68 -5.23 3.56 11.62
N GLU A 69 -4.93 2.32 11.95
CA GLU A 69 -4.23 1.37 11.09
C GLU A 69 -5.09 0.12 10.97
N THR A 70 -5.19 -0.42 9.77
CA THR A 70 -5.99 -1.60 9.47
C THR A 70 -5.30 -2.42 8.39
N GLU A 71 -5.72 -3.66 8.24
CA GLU A 71 -5.25 -4.52 7.16
C GLU A 71 -6.24 -4.50 5.98
N GLY A 72 -5.75 -4.99 4.85
CA GLY A 72 -6.51 -5.17 3.63
C GLY A 72 -5.66 -5.84 2.57
N ARG A 73 -6.17 -5.88 1.34
CA ARG A 73 -5.50 -6.50 0.21
C ARG A 73 -5.76 -5.76 -1.08
N TRP A 74 -4.79 -5.85 -1.98
CA TRP A 74 -4.97 -5.40 -3.36
C TRP A 74 -5.77 -6.44 -4.13
N GLU A 75 -6.79 -5.98 -4.84
CA GLU A 75 -7.52 -6.80 -5.79
C GLU A 75 -7.52 -6.15 -7.17
N ASP A 76 -7.20 -6.93 -8.18
CA ASP A 76 -7.30 -6.49 -9.56
C ASP A 76 -8.77 -6.46 -10.01
N ARG A 77 -9.04 -5.60 -10.98
CA ARG A 77 -10.32 -5.38 -11.63
C ARG A 77 -10.10 -5.41 -13.14
N ASN A 78 -11.11 -5.85 -13.88
CA ASN A 78 -11.02 -5.95 -15.34
C ASN A 78 -10.97 -4.58 -16.03
N THR A 79 -11.35 -3.51 -15.33
CA THR A 79 -11.41 -2.15 -15.85
C THR A 79 -10.72 -1.17 -14.92
N LYS A 80 -10.16 -0.10 -15.50
CA LYS A 80 -9.59 1.01 -14.72
C LYS A 80 -10.72 1.84 -14.11
N SER A 81 -10.51 2.30 -12.88
CA SER A 81 -11.44 3.23 -12.25
C SER A 81 -11.30 4.61 -12.89
N SER A 82 -12.42 5.26 -13.22
CA SER A 82 -12.40 6.61 -13.80
C SER A 82 -12.06 7.68 -12.76
N TYR A 83 -12.51 7.48 -11.52
CA TYR A 83 -12.34 8.41 -10.41
C TYR A 83 -11.90 7.71 -9.13
N ASP A 84 -11.28 8.46 -8.23
CA ASP A 84 -11.04 8.03 -6.85
C ASP A 84 -12.40 7.87 -6.16
N SER A 85 -12.66 6.73 -5.52
CA SER A 85 -13.93 6.49 -4.82
C SER A 85 -13.76 5.56 -3.63
N VAL A 86 -14.61 5.78 -2.62
CA VAL A 86 -14.69 4.97 -1.41
C VAL A 86 -16.03 4.25 -1.41
N LEU A 87 -16.01 2.92 -1.39
CA LEU A 87 -17.21 2.10 -1.33
C LEU A 87 -17.54 1.79 0.12
N ILE A 88 -18.72 2.24 0.56
CA ILE A 88 -19.22 2.07 1.91
C ILE A 88 -20.28 0.96 1.89
N GLY A 89 -20.15 0.01 2.82
CA GLY A 89 -21.11 -1.07 3.04
C GLY A 89 -22.34 -0.62 3.82
N GLU A 90 -23.31 -1.52 3.94
CA GLU A 90 -24.59 -1.25 4.59
C GLU A 90 -24.45 -0.82 6.06
N ASN A 91 -23.42 -1.30 6.76
CA ASN A 91 -23.18 -0.97 8.17
C ASN A 91 -22.26 0.27 8.36
N GLY A 92 -22.06 1.05 7.29
CA GLY A 92 -21.16 2.20 7.28
C GLY A 92 -19.68 1.83 7.26
N GLN A 93 -19.32 0.56 7.07
CA GLN A 93 -17.93 0.15 6.97
C GLN A 93 -17.36 0.47 5.58
N VAL A 94 -16.14 1.00 5.51
CA VAL A 94 -15.44 1.17 4.24
C VAL A 94 -14.95 -0.19 3.77
N LYS A 95 -15.49 -0.67 2.64
CA LYS A 95 -15.14 -1.97 2.07
C LYS A 95 -13.95 -1.89 1.15
N GLU A 96 -13.93 -0.90 0.25
CA GLU A 96 -12.86 -0.75 -0.71
C GLU A 96 -12.62 0.71 -1.11
N VAL A 97 -11.40 0.98 -1.55
CA VAL A 97 -11.01 2.25 -2.17
C VAL A 97 -10.53 1.97 -3.58
N ARG A 98 -11.11 2.70 -4.53
CA ARG A 98 -10.76 2.66 -5.94
C ARG A 98 -9.94 3.89 -6.28
N PHE A 99 -8.95 3.72 -7.15
CA PHE A 99 -8.00 4.77 -7.50
C PHE A 99 -8.10 5.07 -8.99
N SER A 100 -8.27 6.34 -9.35
CA SER A 100 -8.38 6.83 -10.72
C SER A 100 -7.19 6.37 -11.56
N GLY A 101 -7.48 5.84 -12.74
CA GLY A 101 -6.51 5.31 -13.68
C GLY A 101 -5.89 3.96 -13.28
N GLN A 102 -6.28 3.39 -12.14
CA GLN A 102 -5.81 2.08 -11.68
C GLN A 102 -6.86 1.00 -11.97
N ALA A 103 -6.38 -0.17 -12.41
CA ALA A 103 -7.17 -1.38 -12.53
C ALA A 103 -7.09 -2.26 -11.27
N ARG A 104 -6.58 -1.72 -10.17
CA ARG A 104 -6.51 -2.38 -8.87
C ARG A 104 -7.14 -1.51 -7.80
N VAL A 105 -7.76 -2.15 -6.83
CA VAL A 105 -8.42 -1.51 -5.70
C VAL A 105 -7.84 -2.05 -4.40
N PHE A 106 -7.98 -1.30 -3.32
CA PHE A 106 -7.62 -1.78 -1.99
C PHE A 106 -8.90 -2.14 -1.23
N VAL A 107 -9.03 -3.40 -0.83
CA VAL A 107 -10.17 -3.92 -0.08
C VAL A 107 -9.75 -4.08 1.37
N PHE A 108 -10.47 -3.45 2.29
CA PHE A 108 -10.19 -3.54 3.72
C PHE A 108 -10.62 -4.89 4.29
N SER A 109 -9.84 -5.40 5.23
CA SER A 109 -10.23 -6.54 6.07
C SER A 109 -11.23 -6.06 7.14
N GLU A 110 -12.28 -6.85 7.38
CA GLU A 110 -13.30 -6.57 8.41
C GLU A 110 -12.73 -6.62 9.85
#